data_AF-A0A2K5PM42-F1
#
_entry.id   AF-A0A2K5PM42-F1
#
_cell.length_a   1.000
_cell.length_b   1.000
_cell.length_c   1.000
_cell.angle_alpha   90.00
_cell.angle_beta   90.00
_cell.angle_gamma   90.00
#
_symmetry.space_group_name_H-M   'P 1'
#
loop_
_entity.id
_entity.type
_entity.pdbx_description
1 polymer ?
#
loop_
_entity_poly.entity_id
_entity_poly.type
_entity_poly.pdbx_seq_one_letter_code
_entity_poly.pdbx_strand_id
1 'polypeptide(L)'
;MNVTPEVKSRGMKFAKEQLLKNGVTQALRVTLKQDTHGVGHDPAKEFTNHWWNELFNKTVANLVVGTGQEGVQIRSLSEETTHYNHPKPNLLYQKFVKTAMLTSGGEKPQRIRELQ
;
A
#
# COMPACT_ATOMS: atom_id res chain seq x y z
N MET A 1 38.74 27.65 36.37
CA MET A 1 38.51 26.26 36.79
C MET A 1 39.31 25.37 35.86
N ASN A 2 40.35 24.70 36.34
CA ASN A 2 41.24 23.90 35.50
C ASN A 2 40.64 22.50 35.33
N VAL A 3 40.32 22.12 34.09
CA VAL A 3 39.90 20.76 33.74
C VAL A 3 41.11 19.85 33.92
N THR A 4 41.03 18.91 34.87
CA THR A 4 42.07 17.90 35.08
C THR A 4 42.18 16.99 33.85
N PRO A 5 43.39 16.66 33.39
CA PRO A 5 43.55 15.76 32.24
C PRO A 5 43.12 14.34 32.63
N GLU A 6 42.17 13.78 31.89
CA GLU A 6 41.71 12.40 32.05
C GLU A 6 42.85 11.43 31.70
N VAL A 7 43.45 10.81 32.73
CA VAL A 7 44.52 9.81 32.53
C VAL A 7 43.88 8.47 32.12
N LYS A 8 43.90 8.18 30.82
CA LYS A 8 43.37 6.92 30.28
C LYS A 8 44.23 5.73 30.70
N SER A 9 43.59 4.69 31.25
CA SER A 9 44.25 3.45 31.67
C SER A 9 44.89 2.73 30.47
N ARG A 10 45.89 1.87 30.74
CA ARG A 10 46.58 1.08 29.69
C ARG A 10 45.61 0.23 28.88
N GLY A 11 44.60 -0.37 29.53
CA GLY A 11 43.53 -1.11 28.85
C GLY A 11 42.68 -0.23 27.94
N MET A 12 42.38 1.00 28.38
CA MET A 12 41.60 1.96 27.59
C MET A 12 42.37 2.48 26.36
N LYS A 13 43.71 2.58 26.44
CA LYS A 13 44.57 2.90 25.29
C LYS A 13 44.60 1.75 24.27
N PHE A 14 44.74 0.51 24.73
CA PHE A 14 44.70 -0.67 23.86
C PHE A 14 43.34 -0.80 23.16
N ALA A 15 42.24 -0.67 23.90
CA ALA A 15 40.89 -0.70 23.32
C ALA A 15 40.69 0.40 22.26
N LYS A 16 41.17 1.63 22.51
CA LYS A 16 41.13 2.72 21.53
C LYS A 16 41.95 2.41 20.28
N GLU A 17 43.13 1.81 20.42
CA GLU A 17 43.97 1.41 19.29
C GLU A 17 43.31 0.32 18.45
N GLN A 18 42.68 -0.67 19.08
CA GLN A 18 41.94 -1.72 18.36
C GLN A 18 40.72 -1.17 17.62
N LEU A 19 39.96 -0.25 18.24
CA LEU A 19 38.86 0.45 17.58
C LEU A 19 39.34 1.28 16.38
N LEU A 20 40.51 1.91 16.47
CA LEU A 20 41.06 2.72 15.38
C LEU A 20 41.53 1.85 14.20
N LYS A 21 42.06 0.66 14.47
CA LYS A 21 42.55 -0.25 13.42
C LYS A 21 41.40 -0.93 12.67
N ASN A 22 40.43 -1.49 13.39
CA ASN A 22 39.44 -2.41 12.80
C ASN A 22 37.99 -2.14 13.25
N GLY A 23 37.72 -1.08 14.02
CA GLY A 23 36.42 -0.83 14.64
C GLY A 23 35.59 0.27 13.96
N VAL A 24 34.29 0.25 14.21
CA VAL A 24 33.38 1.33 13.82
C VAL A 24 33.56 2.48 14.81
N THR A 25 34.37 3.48 14.42
CA THR A 25 34.73 4.62 15.28
C THR A 25 33.70 5.75 15.31
N GLN A 26 32.68 5.67 14.46
CA GLN A 26 31.59 6.65 14.38
C GLN A 26 30.25 5.96 14.66
N ALA A 27 29.32 6.65 15.30
CA ALA A 27 27.99 6.11 15.52
C ALA A 27 27.32 5.74 14.19
N LEU A 28 26.72 4.55 14.11
CA LEU A 28 25.95 4.13 12.94
C LEU A 28 24.75 5.05 12.77
N ARG A 29 24.70 5.75 11.63
CA ARG A 29 23.56 6.63 11.29
C ARG A 29 22.41 5.76 10.78
N VAL A 30 21.41 5.58 11.63
CA VAL A 30 20.16 4.90 11.23
C VAL A 30 19.34 5.88 10.41
N THR A 31 19.03 5.55 9.16
CA THR A 31 18.09 6.32 8.35
C THR A 31 16.68 5.80 8.62
N LEU A 32 15.80 6.66 9.12
CA LEU A 32 14.37 6.34 9.20
C LEU A 32 13.80 6.33 7.78
N LYS A 33 13.40 5.15 7.29
CA LYS A 33 12.66 5.02 6.05
C LYS A 33 11.20 5.40 6.34
N GLN A 34 10.79 6.57 5.87
CA GLN A 34 9.38 7.01 5.88
C GLN A 34 8.63 6.57 4.62
N ASP A 35 9.23 5.69 3.80
CA ASP A 35 8.57 5.12 2.64
C ASP A 35 7.35 4.33 3.11
N THR A 36 6.17 4.82 2.73
CA THR A 36 4.89 4.15 2.97
C THR A 36 4.62 3.10 1.88
N HIS A 37 5.29 3.24 0.73
CA HIS A 37 5.08 2.40 -0.44
C HIS A 37 6.13 1.29 -0.51
N GLY A 38 5.67 0.07 -0.75
CA GLY A 38 6.53 -1.11 -0.89
C GLY A 38 7.35 -1.11 -2.18
N VAL A 39 8.37 -1.97 -2.22
CA VAL A 39 9.18 -2.20 -3.44
C VAL A 39 8.26 -2.68 -4.57
N GLY A 40 8.31 -2.00 -5.73
CA GLY A 40 7.46 -2.30 -6.88
C GLY A 40 6.10 -1.58 -6.89
N HIS A 41 5.87 -0.64 -5.96
CA HIS A 41 4.76 0.29 -6.06
C HIS A 41 4.94 1.21 -7.29
N ASP A 42 3.95 1.20 -8.16
CA ASP A 42 3.87 2.08 -9.33
C ASP A 42 2.81 3.17 -9.05
N PRO A 43 3.24 4.41 -8.74
CA PRO A 43 2.32 5.51 -8.50
C PRO A 43 1.43 5.81 -9.71
N ALA A 44 1.89 5.55 -10.94
CA ALA A 44 1.13 5.86 -12.14
C ALA A 44 -0.13 4.98 -12.28
N LYS A 45 -0.07 3.73 -11.81
CA LYS A 45 -1.20 2.79 -11.83
C LYS A 45 -2.42 3.30 -11.08
N GLU A 46 -2.22 4.11 -10.03
CA GLU A 46 -3.32 4.72 -9.27
C GLU A 46 -4.10 5.75 -10.09
N PHE A 47 -3.44 6.39 -11.06
CA PHE A 47 -4.03 7.43 -11.91
C PHE A 47 -4.51 6.92 -13.28
N THR A 48 -4.03 5.75 -13.73
CA THR A 48 -4.36 5.19 -15.06
C THR A 48 -5.47 4.13 -15.03
N ASN A 49 -6.01 3.79 -13.86
CA ASN A 49 -7.12 2.85 -13.78
C ASN A 49 -8.44 3.53 -14.18
N HIS A 50 -8.80 3.42 -15.46
CA HIS A 50 -10.03 3.97 -16.02
C HIS A 50 -11.16 2.94 -16.08
N TRP A 51 -11.32 2.15 -15.01
CA TRP A 51 -12.38 1.14 -14.88
C TRP A 51 -13.77 1.68 -15.25
N TRP A 52 -14.05 2.94 -14.89
CA TRP A 52 -15.31 3.61 -15.22
C TRP A 52 -15.48 3.84 -16.73
N ASN A 53 -14.38 4.11 -17.46
CA ASN A 53 -14.38 4.40 -18.88
C ASN A 53 -14.63 3.13 -19.69
N GLU A 54 -14.02 2.02 -19.27
CA GLU A 54 -14.32 0.70 -19.87
C GLU A 54 -15.79 0.33 -19.70
N LEU A 55 -16.35 0.55 -18.49
CA LEU A 55 -17.77 0.29 -18.22
C LEU A 55 -18.68 1.22 -19.04
N PHE A 56 -18.33 2.51 -19.13
CA PHE A 56 -19.06 3.49 -19.92
C PHE A 56 -19.06 3.13 -21.41
N ASN A 57 -17.89 2.87 -21.99
CA ASN A 57 -17.76 2.54 -23.42
C ASN A 57 -18.50 1.24 -23.76
N LYS A 58 -18.43 0.23 -22.89
CA LYS A 58 -19.23 -1.00 -23.04
C LYS A 58 -20.72 -0.72 -23.02
N THR A 59 -21.17 0.11 -22.07
CA THR A 59 -22.58 0.50 -21.96
C THR A 59 -23.05 1.25 -23.21
N VAL A 60 -22.29 2.26 -23.66
CA VAL A 60 -22.64 3.06 -24.83
C VAL A 60 -22.66 2.23 -26.11
N ALA A 61 -21.71 1.31 -26.29
CA ALA A 61 -21.69 0.41 -27.44
C ALA A 61 -22.93 -0.51 -27.50
N ASN A 62 -23.54 -0.81 -26.35
CA ASN A 62 -24.75 -1.62 -26.24
C ASN A 62 -26.03 -0.80 -26.41
N LEU A 63 -25.96 0.54 -26.48
CA LEU A 63 -27.13 1.41 -26.66
C LEU A 63 -27.31 1.76 -28.13
N VAL A 64 -28.51 1.53 -28.65
CA VAL A 64 -28.93 1.98 -29.97
C VAL A 64 -29.96 3.08 -29.82
N VAL A 65 -29.70 4.21 -30.46
CA VAL A 65 -30.61 5.34 -30.53
C VAL A 65 -31.33 5.31 -31.87
N GLY A 66 -32.65 5.12 -31.83
CA GLY A 66 -33.52 5.25 -33.00
C GLY A 66 -34.27 6.58 -32.94
N THR A 67 -34.14 7.41 -33.97
CA THR A 67 -34.98 8.60 -34.12
C THR A 67 -36.21 8.24 -34.94
N GLY A 68 -37.38 8.26 -34.31
CA GLY A 68 -38.67 7.98 -34.95
C GLY A 68 -39.54 9.23 -35.09
N GLN A 69 -40.68 9.10 -35.77
CA GLN A 69 -41.68 10.16 -35.90
C GLN A 69 -42.29 10.59 -34.55
N GLU A 70 -42.15 9.75 -33.51
CA GLU A 70 -42.66 9.94 -32.16
C GLU A 70 -41.54 10.25 -31.13
N GLY A 71 -40.41 10.78 -31.61
CA GLY A 71 -39.27 11.18 -30.77
C GLY A 71 -38.09 10.20 -30.77
N VAL A 72 -37.18 10.38 -29.81
CA VAL A 72 -35.94 9.61 -29.69
C VAL A 72 -36.17 8.40 -28.78
N GLN A 73 -36.02 7.19 -29.32
CA GLN A 73 -36.10 5.94 -28.57
C GLN A 73 -34.70 5.36 -28.36
N ILE A 74 -34.40 4.97 -27.13
CA ILE A 74 -33.14 4.31 -26.77
C ILE A 74 -33.45 2.84 -26.47
N ARG A 75 -32.69 1.91 -27.06
CA ARG A 75 -32.85 0.47 -26.83
C ARG A 75 -31.48 -0.13 -26.50
N SER A 76 -31.43 -1.02 -25.51
CA SER A 76 -30.25 -1.84 -25.26
C SER A 76 -30.25 -3.04 -26.20
N LEU A 77 -29.12 -3.36 -26.82
CA LEU A 77 -28.93 -4.52 -27.69
C LEU A 77 -28.67 -5.82 -26.91
N SER A 78 -28.30 -5.73 -25.63
CA SER A 78 -27.88 -6.87 -24.81
C SER A 78 -28.36 -6.70 -23.35
N GLU A 79 -28.71 -7.82 -22.72
CA GLU A 79 -29.00 -7.94 -21.27
C GLU A 79 -27.76 -8.37 -20.46
N GLU A 80 -26.55 -8.26 -21.03
CA GLU A 80 -25.33 -8.71 -20.35
C GLU A 80 -25.07 -7.89 -19.07
N THR A 81 -25.33 -8.51 -17.92
CA THR A 81 -24.90 -8.04 -16.61
C THR A 81 -23.37 -8.11 -16.56
N THR A 82 -22.73 -6.94 -16.63
CA THR A 82 -21.28 -6.81 -16.61
C THR A 82 -20.68 -7.49 -15.38
N HIS A 83 -20.19 -8.72 -15.53
CA HIS A 83 -19.38 -9.38 -14.51
C HIS A 83 -18.01 -8.70 -14.47
N TYR A 84 -17.81 -7.89 -13.44
CA TYR A 84 -16.48 -7.33 -13.17
C TYR A 84 -15.53 -8.48 -12.88
N ASN A 85 -14.49 -8.66 -13.70
CA ASN A 85 -13.40 -9.57 -13.37
C ASN A 85 -12.60 -8.96 -12.22
N HIS A 86 -12.98 -9.28 -10.98
CA HIS A 86 -12.17 -8.93 -9.83
C HIS A 86 -10.88 -9.73 -9.95
N PRO A 87 -9.69 -9.08 -9.99
CA PRO A 87 -8.45 -9.81 -9.87
C PRO A 87 -8.51 -10.61 -8.56
N LYS A 88 -8.18 -11.90 -8.63
CA LYS A 88 -8.27 -12.81 -7.49
C LYS A 88 -7.52 -12.20 -6.29
N PRO A 89 -8.13 -12.15 -5.10
CA PRO A 89 -7.48 -11.56 -3.93
C PRO A 89 -6.17 -12.31 -3.65
N ASN A 90 -5.11 -11.54 -3.36
CA ASN A 90 -3.79 -12.09 -3.07
C ASN A 90 -3.87 -12.94 -1.79
N LEU A 91 -3.58 -14.25 -1.91
CA LEU A 91 -3.63 -15.23 -0.83
C LEU A 91 -2.73 -14.87 0.37
N LEU A 92 -1.72 -14.03 0.18
CA LEU A 92 -0.84 -13.56 1.25
C LEU A 92 -1.59 -12.76 2.32
N TYR A 93 -2.67 -12.04 1.95
CA TYR A 93 -3.35 -11.12 2.85
C TYR A 93 -4.65 -11.64 3.48
N GLN A 94 -5.07 -12.88 3.19
CA GLN A 94 -6.31 -13.47 3.72
C GLN A 94 -6.33 -13.61 5.25
N LYS A 95 -5.16 -13.72 5.89
CA LYS A 95 -5.04 -13.95 7.34
C LYS A 95 -5.01 -12.69 8.18
N PHE A 96 -4.89 -11.50 7.56
CA PHE A 96 -4.80 -10.25 8.31
C PHE A 96 -6.18 -9.69 8.64
N VAL A 97 -6.30 -9.13 9.84
CA VAL A 97 -7.50 -8.41 10.29
C VAL A 97 -7.45 -7.01 9.68
N LYS A 98 -8.55 -6.56 9.04
CA LYS A 98 -8.61 -5.24 8.40
C LYS A 98 -8.68 -4.13 9.45
N THR A 99 -9.47 -4.35 10.49
CA THR A 99 -9.66 -3.40 11.58
C THR A 99 -10.12 -4.17 12.82
N ALA A 100 -9.61 -3.84 13.99
CA ALA A 100 -10.05 -4.37 15.26
C ALA A 100 -10.62 -3.23 16.11
N MET A 101 -11.83 -3.41 16.62
CA MET A 101 -12.47 -2.45 17.51
C MET A 101 -12.48 -3.01 18.92
N LEU A 102 -11.88 -2.29 19.87
CA LEU A 102 -11.89 -2.64 21.28
C LEU A 102 -13.25 -2.24 21.87
N THR A 103 -14.07 -3.23 22.22
CA THR A 103 -15.34 -3.02 22.91
C THR A 103 -15.21 -3.43 24.37
N SER A 104 -16.13 -3.01 25.25
CA SER A 104 -16.12 -3.37 26.67
C SER A 104 -16.13 -4.89 26.94
N GLY A 105 -16.53 -5.69 25.95
CA GLY A 105 -16.48 -7.16 25.97
C GLY A 105 -15.28 -7.80 25.26
N GLY A 106 -14.22 -7.04 24.96
CA GLY A 106 -13.00 -7.52 24.30
C GLY A 106 -12.82 -7.05 22.85
N GLU A 107 -11.74 -7.49 22.22
CA GLU A 107 -11.38 -7.17 20.84
C GLU A 107 -12.29 -7.92 19.86
N LYS A 108 -12.99 -7.17 18.98
CA LYS A 108 -13.79 -7.75 17.90
C LYS A 108 -13.10 -7.48 16.56
N PRO A 109 -12.45 -8.49 15.95
CA PRO A 109 -11.77 -8.31 14.67
C PRO A 109 -12.78 -8.32 13.51
N GLN A 110 -12.76 -7.28 12.68
CA GLN A 110 -13.48 -7.24 11.41
C GLN A 110 -12.54 -7.77 10.31
N ARG A 111 -12.79 -9.01 9.90
CA ARG A 111 -12.06 -9.65 8.80
C ARG A 111 -12.52 -9.08 7.46
N ILE A 112 -11.62 -9.09 6.48
CA ILE A 112 -11.95 -8.81 5.08
C ILE A 112 -12.95 -9.90 4.66
N ARG A 113 -14.22 -9.56 4.51
CA ARG A 113 -15.23 -10.49 4.01
C ARG A 113 -15.00 -10.68 2.52
N GLU A 114 -14.88 -11.93 2.10
CA GLU A 114 -15.09 -12.34 0.71
C GLU A 114 -16.55 -12.04 0.37
N LEU A 115 -16.79 -11.15 -0.60
CA LEU A 115 -18.11 -11.00 -1.20
C LEU A 115 -18.26 -12.16 -2.20
N GLN A 116 -19.18 -13.08 -1.90
CA GLN A 116 -19.62 -14.14 -2.83
C GLN A 116 -20.44 -13.55 -3.98
#